data_AF-A0A4S8N048-F1
#
_entry.id   AF-A0A4S8N048-F1
#
_cell.length_a   1.000
_cell.length_b   1.000
_cell.length_c   1.000
_cell.angle_alpha   90.00
_cell.angle_beta   90.00
_cell.angle_gamma   90.00
#
_symmetry.space_group_name_H-M   'P 1'
#
loop_
_entity.id
_entity.type
_entity.pdbx_description
1 polymer ?
#
loop_
_entity_poly.entity_id
_entity_poly.type
_entity_poly.pdbx_seq_one_letter_code
_entity_poly.pdbx_strand_id
1 'polypeptide(L)'
;MDAFRTDLRRATGENNRGEQTLPGVVVVSGNRDEVTFHETFGLQSLDPDSPPMSKENTFWIASCTKLITAVAVLQLVEQGAVSLDEDITRIIHEWKDQQVLDGFDEAGKPIVRKMKGTMTLRHLLTHTAGMAYQYMNPIIPKYKRAMNLPDTSAGHFTLAERTVYPLLFDPGAGWEYSPGMDWAGVVVERLSSQRLEEYMSEHIFKPLGMKSTTFRINDRMDVKEKQIGLVTRETPDPTATENNKSIPGKLKPLTEYRSTGVFPYDAGGGGLHLPPSDYAKVLQALLKKDGTLLKPETVDLLFKPQLEPDVVKSLVSRVRRGQSPGLRAGFSTALLELEEGMNFDSAVNWAFGGLLAVKDVPGRRKKGSLAWGGLPNLFWWLDPTSNVYGMYATQILPFGDMPSAVMQAMFERAVYQELNQK
;
A
#
# COMPACT_ATOMS: atom_id res chain seq x y z
N MET A 1 -2.73 25.86 5.94
CA MET A 1 -3.64 24.99 5.17
C MET A 1 -4.51 25.67 4.12
N ASP A 2 -4.76 26.99 4.17
CA ASP A 2 -5.82 27.60 3.32
C ASP A 2 -5.55 27.55 1.81
N ALA A 3 -4.30 27.74 1.39
CA ALA A 3 -3.91 27.57 -0.01
C ALA A 3 -4.20 26.14 -0.49
N PHE A 4 -3.80 25.13 0.29
CA PHE A 4 -4.10 23.72 0.01
C PHE A 4 -5.60 23.46 -0.10
N ARG A 5 -6.42 23.97 0.83
CA ARG A 5 -7.90 23.83 0.74
C ARG A 5 -8.43 24.40 -0.56
N THR A 6 -7.96 25.58 -0.95
CA THR A 6 -8.39 26.26 -2.18
C THR A 6 -8.04 25.44 -3.41
N ASP A 7 -6.82 24.92 -3.47
CA ASP A 7 -6.36 24.08 -4.58
C ASP A 7 -7.12 22.76 -4.66
N LEU A 8 -7.40 22.12 -3.52
CA LEU A 8 -8.13 20.87 -3.48
C LEU A 8 -9.60 21.04 -3.90
N ARG A 9 -10.29 22.10 -3.43
CA ARG A 9 -11.68 22.42 -3.86
C ARG A 9 -11.78 22.63 -5.36
N ARG A 10 -10.79 23.32 -5.95
CA ARG A 10 -10.69 23.49 -7.40
C ARG A 10 -10.47 22.14 -8.10
N ALA A 11 -9.53 21.34 -7.62
CA ALA A 11 -9.22 20.03 -8.22
C ALA A 11 -10.42 19.07 -8.17
N THR A 12 -11.23 19.11 -7.10
CA THR A 12 -12.44 18.29 -6.96
C THR A 12 -13.68 18.89 -7.62
N GLY A 13 -13.55 20.02 -8.32
CA GLY A 13 -14.61 20.61 -9.15
C GLY A 13 -15.71 21.35 -8.40
N GLU A 14 -15.50 21.76 -7.14
CA GLU A 14 -16.55 22.44 -6.33
C GLU A 14 -17.02 23.77 -6.95
N ASN A 15 -16.16 24.47 -7.69
CA ASN A 15 -16.45 25.79 -8.26
C ASN A 15 -16.68 25.79 -9.79
N ASN A 16 -16.29 24.72 -10.49
CA ASN A 16 -16.50 24.53 -11.93
C ASN A 16 -16.23 23.07 -12.31
N ARG A 17 -17.27 22.23 -12.41
CA ARG A 17 -17.09 20.80 -12.68
C ARG A 17 -16.46 20.47 -14.04
N GLY A 18 -16.49 21.42 -14.99
CA GLY A 18 -15.80 21.25 -16.29
C GLY A 18 -14.28 21.14 -16.17
N GLU A 19 -13.69 21.57 -15.04
CA GLU A 19 -12.25 21.56 -14.76
C GLU A 19 -11.85 20.53 -13.68
N GLN A 20 -12.77 19.63 -13.30
CA GLN A 20 -12.49 18.62 -12.28
C GLN A 20 -11.31 17.73 -12.70
N THR A 21 -10.25 17.76 -11.91
CA THR A 21 -9.05 16.93 -12.13
C THR A 21 -8.95 15.78 -11.14
N LEU A 22 -9.64 15.83 -10.00
CA LEU A 22 -9.69 14.77 -8.99
C LEU A 22 -11.14 14.38 -8.65
N PRO A 23 -11.42 13.09 -8.37
CA PRO A 23 -12.69 12.70 -7.76
C PRO A 23 -12.72 13.12 -6.28
N GLY A 24 -13.68 12.61 -5.51
CA GLY A 24 -13.74 12.85 -4.07
C GLY A 24 -12.42 12.53 -3.36
N VAL A 25 -12.05 13.40 -2.40
CA VAL A 25 -10.85 13.27 -1.57
C VAL A 25 -11.22 13.41 -0.11
N VAL A 26 -10.61 12.56 0.73
CA VAL A 26 -10.61 12.71 2.19
C VAL A 26 -9.16 12.81 2.65
N VAL A 27 -8.91 13.76 3.54
CA VAL A 27 -7.59 14.02 4.10
C VAL A 27 -7.69 14.09 5.61
N VAL A 28 -6.78 13.40 6.29
CA VAL A 28 -6.71 13.36 7.75
C VAL A 28 -5.25 13.47 8.19
N SER A 29 -4.96 14.28 9.19
CA SER A 29 -3.68 14.34 9.87
C SER A 29 -3.86 14.61 11.36
N GLY A 30 -2.84 14.28 12.14
CA GLY A 30 -2.87 14.42 13.57
C GLY A 30 -1.52 14.15 14.20
N ASN A 31 -1.50 14.17 15.53
CA ASN A 31 -0.36 13.85 16.36
C ASN A 31 -0.76 12.78 17.39
N ARG A 32 0.13 12.44 18.33
CA ARG A 32 -0.17 11.44 19.36
C ARG A 32 -1.37 11.80 20.24
N ASP A 33 -1.76 13.06 20.33
CA ASP A 33 -2.79 13.52 21.26
C ASP A 33 -4.15 13.64 20.57
N GLU A 34 -4.19 14.19 19.36
CA GLU A 34 -5.42 14.53 18.66
C GLU A 34 -5.34 14.44 17.12
N VAL A 35 -6.50 14.39 16.49
CA VAL A 35 -6.66 14.62 15.05
C VAL A 35 -6.70 16.14 14.82
N THR A 36 -5.69 16.68 14.15
CA THR A 36 -5.54 18.14 13.93
C THR A 36 -6.24 18.60 12.66
N PHE A 37 -6.41 17.71 11.68
CA PHE A 37 -7.05 18.02 10.40
C PHE A 37 -7.85 16.81 9.93
N HIS A 38 -9.11 17.03 9.54
CA HIS A 38 -9.94 16.00 8.94
C HIS A 38 -11.01 16.66 8.07
N GLU A 39 -10.81 16.65 6.77
CA GLU A 39 -11.65 17.36 5.80
C GLU A 39 -11.98 16.48 4.59
N THR A 40 -13.09 16.80 3.94
CA THR A 40 -13.61 16.09 2.77
C THR A 40 -13.88 17.08 1.65
N PHE A 41 -13.65 16.66 0.42
CA PHE A 41 -13.71 17.51 -0.76
C PHE A 41 -14.35 16.76 -1.93
N GLY A 42 -15.18 17.47 -2.70
CA GLY A 42 -15.88 16.89 -3.85
C GLY A 42 -17.00 15.92 -3.48
N LEU A 43 -17.32 15.03 -4.41
CA LEU A 43 -18.44 14.11 -4.32
C LEU A 43 -18.04 12.65 -4.23
N GLN A 44 -18.99 11.82 -3.80
CA GLN A 44 -18.86 10.36 -3.70
C GLN A 44 -18.74 9.64 -5.04
N SER A 45 -19.14 10.28 -6.14
CA SER A 45 -18.94 9.81 -7.50
C SER A 45 -18.76 10.98 -8.47
N LEU A 46 -18.56 10.70 -9.76
CA LEU A 46 -18.46 11.74 -10.79
C LEU A 46 -19.83 12.29 -11.23
N ASP A 47 -20.94 11.71 -10.75
CA ASP A 47 -22.28 12.19 -11.04
C ASP A 47 -22.49 13.61 -10.44
N PRO A 48 -22.93 14.62 -11.22
CA PRO A 48 -23.36 15.92 -10.74
C PRO A 48 -24.24 15.89 -9.49
N ASP A 49 -25.16 14.95 -9.41
CA ASP A 49 -26.20 14.84 -8.38
C ASP A 49 -25.80 13.92 -7.22
N SER A 50 -24.58 13.35 -7.26
CA SER A 50 -24.08 12.51 -6.18
C SER A 50 -23.96 13.29 -4.85
N PRO A 51 -24.15 12.63 -3.70
CA PRO A 51 -23.91 13.28 -2.41
C PRO A 51 -22.46 13.75 -2.24
N PRO A 52 -22.22 14.79 -1.42
CA PRO A 52 -20.88 15.25 -1.08
C PRO A 52 -20.10 14.16 -0.34
N MET A 53 -18.77 14.21 -0.46
CA MET A 53 -17.88 13.34 0.31
C MET A 53 -18.09 13.53 1.81
N SER A 54 -18.14 12.41 2.51
CA SER A 54 -18.30 12.28 3.95
C SER A 54 -17.09 11.59 4.58
N LYS A 55 -16.83 11.93 5.84
CA LYS A 55 -15.78 11.32 6.68
C LYS A 55 -16.04 9.82 6.94
N GLU A 56 -17.28 9.40 6.76
CA GLU A 56 -17.74 8.03 6.95
C GLU A 56 -17.71 7.20 5.66
N ASN A 57 -17.34 7.80 4.51
CA ASN A 57 -17.26 7.06 3.27
C ASN A 57 -16.19 5.96 3.34
N THR A 58 -16.55 4.78 2.85
CA THR A 58 -15.68 3.61 2.81
C THR A 58 -14.83 3.63 1.54
N PHE A 59 -13.53 3.41 1.71
CA PHE A 59 -12.57 3.30 0.63
C PHE A 59 -12.05 1.86 0.57
N TRP A 60 -11.83 1.34 -0.64
CA TRP A 60 -10.91 0.23 -0.78
C TRP A 60 -9.48 0.76 -0.60
N ILE A 61 -8.83 0.41 0.50
CA ILE A 61 -7.53 0.99 0.86
C ILE A 61 -6.34 0.24 0.25
N ALA A 62 -6.61 -0.88 -0.44
CA ALA A 62 -5.60 -1.67 -1.12
C ALA A 62 -4.35 -1.88 -0.23
N SER A 63 -3.16 -1.62 -0.75
CA SER A 63 -1.89 -1.87 -0.05
C SER A 63 -1.65 -1.09 1.26
N CYS A 64 -2.49 -0.11 1.63
CA CYS A 64 -2.48 0.44 2.99
C CYS A 64 -2.77 -0.64 4.06
N THR A 65 -3.47 -1.73 3.67
CA THR A 65 -3.74 -2.92 4.49
C THR A 65 -2.47 -3.52 5.10
N LYS A 66 -1.34 -3.43 4.40
CA LYS A 66 -0.08 -4.07 4.79
C LYS A 66 0.41 -3.62 6.17
N LEU A 67 0.26 -2.35 6.53
CA LEU A 67 0.66 -1.87 7.85
C LEU A 67 -0.14 -2.57 8.97
N ILE A 68 -1.45 -2.74 8.78
CA ILE A 68 -2.34 -3.40 9.74
C ILE A 68 -1.99 -4.89 9.84
N THR A 69 -1.69 -5.54 8.72
CA THR A 69 -1.19 -6.92 8.71
C THR A 69 0.15 -7.06 9.42
N ALA A 70 1.08 -6.11 9.25
CA ALA A 70 2.35 -6.11 9.96
C ALA A 70 2.14 -6.00 11.49
N VAL A 71 1.19 -5.17 11.94
CA VAL A 71 0.80 -5.10 13.36
C VAL A 71 0.28 -6.44 13.86
N ALA A 72 -0.66 -7.07 13.14
CA ALA A 72 -1.21 -8.37 13.53
C ALA A 72 -0.13 -9.47 13.65
N VAL A 73 0.81 -9.47 12.72
CA VAL A 73 1.96 -10.39 12.74
C VAL A 73 2.86 -10.13 13.93
N LEU A 74 3.18 -8.86 14.22
CA LEU A 74 4.04 -8.51 15.35
C LEU A 74 3.37 -8.80 16.70
N GLN A 75 2.05 -8.77 16.81
CA GLN A 75 1.34 -9.24 18.00
C GLN A 75 1.62 -10.72 18.27
N LEU A 76 1.65 -11.57 17.24
CA LEU A 76 2.02 -12.98 17.39
C LEU A 76 3.51 -13.18 17.74
N VAL A 77 4.38 -12.30 17.24
CA VAL A 77 5.81 -12.29 17.63
C VAL A 77 5.95 -11.93 19.11
N GLU A 78 5.23 -10.92 19.60
CA GLU A 78 5.23 -10.55 21.03
C GLU A 78 4.72 -11.68 21.95
N GLN A 79 3.76 -12.45 21.47
CA GLN A 79 3.20 -13.61 22.18
C GLN A 79 4.15 -14.83 22.14
N GLY A 80 5.26 -14.76 21.39
CA GLY A 80 6.19 -15.87 21.21
C GLY A 80 5.64 -17.01 20.35
N ALA A 81 4.54 -16.79 19.63
CA ALA A 81 3.93 -17.81 18.76
C ALA A 81 4.75 -18.10 17.51
N VAL A 82 5.54 -17.12 17.07
CA VAL A 82 6.44 -17.22 15.90
C VAL A 82 7.61 -16.25 16.05
N SER A 83 8.78 -16.62 15.52
CA SER A 83 9.94 -15.74 15.40
C SER A 83 10.00 -15.10 14.01
N LEU A 84 10.63 -13.92 13.90
CA LEU A 84 10.85 -13.26 12.62
C LEU A 84 11.79 -14.04 11.69
N ASP A 85 12.70 -14.84 12.25
CA ASP A 85 13.84 -15.43 11.54
C ASP A 85 13.82 -16.96 11.46
N GLU A 86 12.76 -17.60 11.94
CA GLU A 86 12.58 -19.04 11.76
C GLU A 86 12.01 -19.40 10.38
N ASP A 87 12.09 -20.68 10.01
CA ASP A 87 11.53 -21.19 8.75
C ASP A 87 10.01 -21.07 8.74
N ILE A 88 9.50 -20.13 7.95
CA ILE A 88 8.06 -19.85 7.88
C ILE A 88 7.32 -20.88 7.02
N THR A 89 8.02 -21.66 6.19
CA THR A 89 7.39 -22.67 5.31
C THR A 89 6.80 -23.84 6.10
N ARG A 90 7.19 -24.02 7.37
CA ARG A 90 6.52 -24.94 8.31
C ARG A 90 5.07 -24.55 8.58
N ILE A 91 4.74 -23.27 8.44
CA ILE A 91 3.40 -22.70 8.62
C ILE A 91 2.74 -22.49 7.24
N ILE A 92 3.44 -21.88 6.28
CA ILE A 92 2.96 -21.68 4.89
C ILE A 92 3.41 -22.82 3.96
N HIS A 93 2.87 -24.02 4.18
CA HIS A 93 3.29 -25.27 3.53
C HIS A 93 3.26 -25.23 1.99
N GLU A 94 2.47 -24.35 1.38
CA GLU A 94 2.42 -24.13 -0.07
C GLU A 94 3.75 -23.62 -0.65
N TRP A 95 4.63 -23.06 0.19
CA TRP A 95 5.96 -22.58 -0.19
C TRP A 95 7.09 -23.54 0.19
N LYS A 96 6.76 -24.72 0.69
CA LYS A 96 7.76 -25.74 0.99
C LYS A 96 8.40 -26.26 -0.31
N ASP A 97 9.71 -26.49 -0.28
CA ASP A 97 10.49 -27.02 -1.41
C ASP A 97 10.39 -26.19 -2.72
N GLN A 98 10.15 -24.89 -2.59
CA GLN A 98 9.95 -24.01 -3.74
C GLN A 98 11.20 -23.89 -4.63
N GLN A 99 10.97 -23.56 -5.90
CA GLN A 99 12.01 -23.31 -6.90
C GLN A 99 12.28 -21.82 -7.09
N VAL A 100 13.45 -21.50 -7.66
CA VAL A 100 13.81 -20.18 -8.16
C VAL A 100 13.94 -20.24 -9.68
N LEU A 101 13.37 -19.26 -10.38
CA LEU A 101 13.48 -19.09 -11.83
C LEU A 101 14.79 -18.37 -12.18
N ASP A 102 15.75 -19.10 -12.73
CA ASP A 102 17.05 -18.57 -13.16
C ASP A 102 17.04 -18.04 -14.60
N GLY A 103 15.96 -18.26 -15.35
CA GLY A 103 15.80 -17.71 -16.69
C GLY A 103 14.99 -18.61 -17.61
N PHE A 104 15.27 -18.49 -18.90
CA PHE A 104 14.67 -19.29 -19.96
C PHE A 104 15.76 -19.72 -20.94
N ASP A 105 15.68 -20.94 -21.46
CA ASP A 105 16.58 -21.40 -22.51
C ASP A 105 16.23 -20.78 -23.88
N GLU A 106 16.99 -21.13 -24.92
CA GLU A 106 16.78 -20.63 -26.28
C GLU A 106 15.41 -21.01 -26.86
N ALA A 107 14.81 -22.12 -26.40
CA ALA A 107 13.47 -22.56 -26.79
C ALA A 107 12.36 -21.86 -25.97
N GLY A 108 12.72 -20.97 -25.03
CA GLY A 108 11.78 -20.28 -24.16
C GLY A 108 11.24 -21.13 -23.02
N LYS A 109 11.86 -22.28 -22.72
CA LYS A 109 11.50 -23.13 -21.58
C LYS A 109 12.12 -22.56 -20.29
N PRO A 110 11.38 -22.54 -19.15
CA PRO A 110 11.92 -22.05 -17.88
C PRO A 110 13.10 -22.89 -17.39
N ILE A 111 14.16 -22.21 -16.94
CA ILE A 111 15.28 -22.80 -16.20
C ILE A 111 15.03 -22.52 -14.73
N VAL A 112 14.83 -23.58 -13.94
CA VAL A 112 14.54 -23.50 -12.52
C VAL A 112 15.54 -24.28 -11.71
N ARG A 113 15.81 -23.82 -10.49
CA ARG A 113 16.65 -24.52 -9.51
C ARG A 113 15.97 -24.57 -8.14
N LYS A 114 16.48 -25.42 -7.26
CA LYS A 114 16.03 -25.44 -5.86
C LYS A 114 16.36 -24.10 -5.17
N MET A 115 15.42 -23.59 -4.37
CA MET A 115 15.64 -22.47 -3.46
C MET A 115 16.77 -22.80 -2.47
N LYS A 116 17.63 -21.83 -2.20
CA LYS A 116 18.68 -21.88 -1.19
C LYS A 116 18.30 -20.98 0.00
N GLY A 117 18.80 -21.33 1.18
CA GLY A 117 18.50 -20.59 2.41
C GLY A 117 17.11 -20.89 2.97
N THR A 118 16.71 -20.08 3.95
CA THR A 118 15.44 -20.24 4.68
C THR A 118 14.52 -19.05 4.37
N MET A 119 13.29 -19.32 3.95
CA MET A 119 12.27 -18.29 3.88
C MET A 119 11.77 -18.01 5.31
N THR A 120 11.71 -16.74 5.69
CA THR A 120 11.37 -16.33 7.06
C THR A 120 10.20 -15.37 7.04
N LEU A 121 9.58 -15.16 8.20
CA LEU A 121 8.52 -14.17 8.35
C LEU A 121 9.03 -12.74 8.05
N ARG A 122 10.27 -12.41 8.42
CA ARG A 122 10.93 -11.15 8.05
C ARG A 122 10.91 -10.96 6.54
N HIS A 123 11.27 -12.00 5.77
CA HIS A 123 11.29 -11.93 4.31
C HIS A 123 9.91 -11.64 3.69
N LEU A 124 8.83 -12.14 4.29
CA LEU A 124 7.46 -11.84 3.88
C LEU A 124 7.12 -10.37 4.12
N LEU A 125 7.43 -9.85 5.33
CA LEU A 125 7.13 -8.48 5.75
C LEU A 125 7.93 -7.41 4.98
N THR A 126 9.08 -7.79 4.41
CA THR A 126 10.02 -6.86 3.78
C THR A 126 10.12 -6.99 2.27
N HIS A 127 9.28 -7.83 1.65
CA HIS A 127 9.29 -8.07 0.21
C HIS A 127 10.65 -8.62 -0.31
N THR A 128 11.29 -9.46 0.50
CA THR A 128 12.60 -10.08 0.18
C THR A 128 12.52 -11.60 0.08
N ALA A 129 11.32 -12.19 0.11
CA ALA A 129 11.12 -13.64 -0.03
C ALA A 129 11.37 -14.18 -1.45
N GLY A 130 11.53 -13.31 -2.46
CA GLY A 130 11.63 -13.71 -3.88
C GLY A 130 10.28 -13.87 -4.59
N MET A 131 9.18 -13.67 -3.87
CA MET A 131 7.83 -13.66 -4.45
C MET A 131 7.64 -12.45 -5.37
N ALA A 132 6.67 -12.50 -6.29
CA ALA A 132 6.34 -11.39 -7.17
C ALA A 132 4.82 -11.29 -7.34
N TYR A 133 4.32 -10.14 -7.83
CA TYR A 133 2.96 -10.04 -8.34
C TYR A 133 2.95 -10.25 -9.86
N GLN A 134 2.08 -11.15 -10.35
CA GLN A 134 2.04 -11.47 -11.79
C GLN A 134 1.69 -10.27 -12.69
N TYR A 135 0.93 -9.30 -12.17
CA TYR A 135 0.54 -8.10 -12.90
C TYR A 135 1.59 -6.97 -12.80
N MET A 136 2.63 -7.12 -11.98
CA MET A 136 3.71 -6.15 -11.82
C MET A 136 5.04 -6.63 -12.39
N ASN A 137 5.23 -7.95 -12.51
CA ASN A 137 6.44 -8.54 -13.04
C ASN A 137 6.16 -9.37 -14.30
N PRO A 138 6.60 -8.94 -15.50
CA PRO A 138 6.30 -9.61 -16.77
C PRO A 138 6.93 -11.01 -16.89
N ILE A 139 7.89 -11.34 -16.02
CA ILE A 139 8.50 -12.67 -16.02
C ILE A 139 7.50 -13.75 -15.59
N ILE A 140 6.52 -13.41 -14.74
CA ILE A 140 5.52 -14.36 -14.26
C ILE A 140 4.53 -14.73 -15.37
N PRO A 141 3.90 -13.79 -16.11
CA PRO A 141 3.12 -14.13 -17.30
C PRO A 141 3.93 -14.87 -18.38
N LYS A 142 5.23 -14.59 -18.52
CA LYS A 142 6.11 -15.35 -19.43
C LYS A 142 6.26 -16.81 -18.97
N TYR A 143 6.55 -17.03 -17.69
CA TYR A 143 6.64 -18.37 -17.08
C TYR A 143 5.33 -19.14 -17.25
N LYS A 144 4.20 -18.53 -16.89
CA LYS A 144 2.89 -19.17 -16.97
C LYS A 144 2.53 -19.59 -18.39
N ARG A 145 2.80 -18.74 -19.40
CA ARG A 145 2.62 -19.11 -20.81
C ARG A 145 3.51 -20.28 -21.24
N ALA A 146 4.79 -20.27 -20.85
CA ALA A 146 5.71 -21.35 -21.19
C ALA A 146 5.33 -22.70 -20.54
N MET A 147 4.62 -22.64 -19.41
CA MET A 147 4.14 -23.82 -18.67
C MET A 147 2.67 -24.17 -18.94
N ASN A 148 1.99 -23.49 -19.88
CA ASN A 148 0.56 -23.62 -20.15
C ASN A 148 -0.34 -23.49 -18.90
N LEU A 149 0.04 -22.58 -17.99
CA LEU A 149 -0.72 -22.27 -16.77
C LEU A 149 -1.76 -21.16 -17.04
N PRO A 150 -2.93 -21.21 -16.38
CA PRO A 150 -3.98 -20.21 -16.58
C PRO A 150 -3.55 -18.82 -16.11
N ASP A 151 -3.99 -17.76 -16.78
CA ASP A 151 -3.88 -16.40 -16.23
C ASP A 151 -4.81 -16.27 -15.01
N THR A 152 -4.24 -15.93 -13.86
CA THR A 152 -4.96 -15.81 -12.58
C THR A 152 -4.96 -14.36 -12.07
N SER A 153 -4.70 -13.40 -12.98
CA SER A 153 -4.64 -11.97 -12.67
C SER A 153 -6.02 -11.36 -12.40
N ALA A 154 -7.09 -12.00 -12.86
CA ALA A 154 -8.49 -11.65 -12.62
C ALA A 154 -9.31 -12.90 -12.26
N GLY A 155 -10.55 -12.74 -11.80
CA GLY A 155 -11.45 -13.87 -11.47
C GLY A 155 -11.40 -14.31 -10.01
N HIS A 156 -11.98 -15.48 -9.69
CA HIS A 156 -12.07 -16.03 -8.33
C HIS A 156 -11.06 -17.17 -8.13
N PHE A 157 -9.82 -16.80 -7.83
CA PHE A 157 -8.74 -17.74 -7.51
C PHE A 157 -8.29 -17.57 -6.05
N THR A 158 -7.90 -18.69 -5.43
CA THR A 158 -7.26 -18.73 -4.11
C THR A 158 -5.92 -18.00 -4.11
N LEU A 159 -5.40 -17.68 -2.93
CA LEU A 159 -4.07 -17.06 -2.81
C LEU A 159 -2.98 -17.94 -3.44
N ALA A 160 -3.04 -19.26 -3.24
CA ALA A 160 -2.07 -20.20 -3.77
C ALA A 160 -2.05 -20.20 -5.31
N GLU A 161 -3.22 -20.33 -5.96
CA GLU A 161 -3.35 -20.31 -7.43
C GLU A 161 -2.88 -18.98 -8.06
N ARG A 162 -2.92 -17.89 -7.30
CA ARG A 162 -2.48 -16.57 -7.76
C ARG A 162 -0.98 -16.32 -7.60
N THR A 163 -0.33 -17.02 -6.68
CA THR A 163 0.99 -16.57 -6.18
C THR A 163 2.04 -17.66 -6.12
N VAL A 164 1.66 -18.94 -6.07
CA VAL A 164 2.61 -20.05 -5.93
C VAL A 164 3.12 -20.45 -7.31
N TYR A 165 4.27 -19.87 -7.64
CA TYR A 165 5.13 -20.16 -8.79
C TYR A 165 6.59 -19.94 -8.36
N PRO A 166 7.59 -20.32 -9.18
CA PRO A 166 8.98 -20.15 -8.81
C PRO A 166 9.31 -18.70 -8.40
N LEU A 167 10.11 -18.57 -7.35
CA LEU A 167 10.64 -17.30 -6.84
C LEU A 167 11.55 -16.66 -7.89
N LEU A 168 11.73 -15.34 -7.82
CA LEU A 168 12.65 -14.59 -8.68
C LEU A 168 14.10 -14.68 -8.22
N PHE A 169 14.32 -14.93 -6.93
CA PHE A 169 15.61 -15.02 -6.28
C PHE A 169 15.46 -15.75 -4.94
N ASP A 170 16.57 -16.21 -4.37
CA ASP A 170 16.56 -16.84 -3.03
C ASP A 170 16.16 -15.83 -1.95
N PRO A 171 15.41 -16.24 -0.90
CA PRO A 171 15.02 -15.35 0.19
C PRO A 171 16.21 -14.55 0.75
N GLY A 172 16.04 -13.23 0.86
CA GLY A 172 17.06 -12.29 1.34
C GLY A 172 18.04 -11.78 0.27
N ALA A 173 18.11 -12.40 -0.91
CA ALA A 173 19.07 -12.02 -1.96
C ALA A 173 18.67 -10.78 -2.80
N GLY A 174 17.46 -10.26 -2.62
CA GLY A 174 16.95 -9.13 -3.39
C GLY A 174 15.62 -8.61 -2.85
N TRP A 175 15.04 -7.65 -3.57
CA TRP A 175 13.76 -7.04 -3.23
C TRP A 175 12.81 -7.07 -4.43
N GLU A 176 11.55 -7.46 -4.20
CA GLU A 176 10.48 -7.44 -5.19
C GLU A 176 9.13 -7.26 -4.48
N TYR A 177 8.40 -6.20 -4.84
CA TYR A 177 7.06 -5.95 -4.28
C TYR A 177 6.11 -7.10 -4.61
N SER A 178 5.48 -7.67 -3.59
CA SER A 178 5.01 -9.05 -3.66
C SER A 178 3.85 -9.37 -2.71
N PRO A 179 3.18 -10.53 -2.90
CA PRO A 179 2.13 -11.04 -2.01
C PRO A 179 2.65 -11.54 -0.65
N GLY A 180 3.87 -11.22 -0.24
CA GLY A 180 4.43 -11.64 1.06
C GLY A 180 3.51 -11.27 2.23
N MET A 181 2.86 -10.10 2.17
CA MET A 181 1.91 -9.67 3.19
C MET A 181 0.58 -10.45 3.18
N ASP A 182 0.16 -10.97 2.04
CA ASP A 182 -1.00 -11.88 1.98
C ASP A 182 -0.67 -13.20 2.71
N TRP A 183 0.53 -13.73 2.48
CA TRP A 183 1.03 -14.93 3.18
C TRP A 183 1.33 -14.69 4.65
N ALA A 184 1.75 -13.48 5.04
CA ALA A 184 1.86 -13.10 6.45
C ALA A 184 0.48 -13.08 7.13
N GLY A 185 -0.57 -12.72 6.40
CA GLY A 185 -1.96 -12.92 6.84
C GLY A 185 -2.29 -14.39 7.10
N VAL A 186 -1.92 -15.29 6.18
CA VAL A 186 -2.11 -16.75 6.37
C VAL A 186 -1.36 -17.28 7.60
N VAL A 187 -0.18 -16.74 7.91
CA VAL A 187 0.56 -17.07 9.14
C VAL A 187 -0.28 -16.70 10.37
N VAL A 188 -0.89 -15.51 10.38
CA VAL A 188 -1.78 -15.09 11.48
C VAL A 188 -2.95 -16.05 11.61
N GLU A 189 -3.59 -16.41 10.49
CA GLU A 189 -4.75 -17.31 10.51
C GLU A 189 -4.39 -18.69 11.07
N ARG A 190 -3.28 -19.27 10.61
CA ARG A 190 -2.86 -20.62 11.02
C ARG A 190 -2.42 -20.70 12.47
N LEU A 191 -1.76 -19.66 12.99
CA LEU A 191 -1.28 -19.65 14.37
C LEU A 191 -2.35 -19.25 15.38
N SER A 192 -3.32 -18.43 14.98
CA SER A 192 -4.45 -18.04 15.85
C SER A 192 -5.65 -18.97 15.74
N SER A 193 -5.73 -19.80 14.70
CA SER A 193 -6.93 -20.57 14.33
C SER A 193 -8.17 -19.70 14.09
N GLN A 194 -7.97 -18.43 13.70
CA GLN A 194 -9.02 -17.48 13.33
C GLN A 194 -8.85 -17.07 11.87
N ARG A 195 -9.91 -16.60 11.22
CA ARG A 195 -9.70 -15.86 9.95
C ARG A 195 -9.04 -14.52 10.23
N LEU A 196 -8.36 -13.95 9.24
CA LEU A 196 -7.58 -12.72 9.45
C LEU A 196 -8.45 -11.54 9.92
N GLU A 197 -9.66 -11.39 9.37
CA GLU A 197 -10.60 -10.36 9.82
C GLU A 197 -11.02 -10.54 11.28
N GLU A 198 -11.20 -11.78 11.74
CA GLU A 198 -11.61 -12.08 13.12
C GLU A 198 -10.50 -11.70 14.10
N TYR A 199 -9.26 -12.13 13.81
CA TYR A 199 -8.09 -11.77 14.60
C TYR A 199 -7.89 -10.25 14.65
N MET A 200 -7.91 -9.58 13.48
CA MET A 200 -7.78 -8.12 13.44
C MET A 200 -8.94 -7.41 14.13
N SER A 201 -10.16 -7.94 14.06
CA SER A 201 -11.31 -7.39 14.76
C SER A 201 -11.11 -7.40 16.27
N GLU A 202 -10.65 -8.52 16.82
CA GLU A 202 -10.39 -8.69 18.25
C GLU A 202 -9.20 -7.85 18.74
N HIS A 203 -8.10 -7.85 18.00
CA HIS A 203 -6.82 -7.33 18.49
C HIS A 203 -6.43 -5.95 17.95
N ILE A 204 -7.17 -5.40 16.97
CA ILE A 204 -6.87 -4.09 16.37
C ILE A 204 -8.14 -3.23 16.25
N PHE A 205 -9.19 -3.72 15.58
CA PHE A 205 -10.33 -2.87 15.23
C PHE A 205 -11.18 -2.52 16.45
N LYS A 206 -11.58 -3.50 17.28
CA LYS A 206 -12.36 -3.24 18.49
C LYS A 206 -11.58 -2.39 19.51
N PRO A 207 -10.29 -2.66 19.83
CA PRO A 207 -9.49 -1.82 20.71
C PRO A 207 -9.43 -0.36 20.27
N LEU A 208 -9.38 -0.10 18.96
CA LEU A 208 -9.36 1.25 18.40
C LEU A 208 -10.75 1.82 18.11
N GLY A 209 -11.83 1.05 18.28
CA GLY A 209 -13.18 1.47 17.89
C GLY A 209 -13.36 1.70 16.38
N MET A 210 -12.68 0.91 15.55
CA MET A 210 -12.81 0.89 14.08
C MET A 210 -14.01 0.05 13.65
N LYS A 211 -15.21 0.63 13.71
CA LYS A 211 -16.47 -0.10 13.47
C LYS A 211 -16.76 -0.34 11.99
N SER A 212 -16.21 0.48 11.09
CA SER A 212 -16.51 0.49 9.67
C SER A 212 -15.38 -0.12 8.83
N THR A 213 -14.69 -1.12 9.37
CA THR A 213 -13.53 -1.78 8.75
C THR A 213 -13.82 -3.27 8.50
N THR A 214 -13.52 -3.78 7.31
CA THR A 214 -13.75 -5.19 6.94
C THR A 214 -12.93 -5.61 5.70
N PHE A 215 -12.59 -6.90 5.59
CA PHE A 215 -12.15 -7.52 4.33
C PHE A 215 -13.35 -7.99 3.50
N ARG A 216 -14.44 -8.37 4.17
CA ARG A 216 -15.63 -9.01 3.60
C ARG A 216 -16.74 -7.99 3.39
N ILE A 217 -16.47 -6.99 2.54
CA ILE A 217 -17.40 -5.87 2.29
C ILE A 217 -18.82 -6.32 1.88
N ASN A 218 -18.95 -7.47 1.21
CA ASN A 218 -20.25 -8.01 0.83
C ASN A 218 -21.07 -8.57 2.00
N ASP A 219 -20.43 -8.89 3.12
CA ASP A 219 -21.09 -9.39 4.34
C ASP A 219 -21.42 -8.25 5.32
N ARG A 220 -20.98 -7.01 5.01
CA ARG A 220 -21.08 -5.82 5.86
C ARG A 220 -21.81 -4.68 5.17
N MET A 221 -23.13 -4.78 5.10
CA MET A 221 -23.94 -3.80 4.38
C MET A 221 -23.82 -2.38 4.91
N ASP A 222 -23.66 -2.22 6.23
CA ASP A 222 -23.43 -0.94 6.89
C ASP A 222 -22.15 -0.23 6.44
N VAL A 223 -21.16 -0.99 5.96
CA VAL A 223 -19.90 -0.49 5.41
C VAL A 223 -20.00 -0.32 3.90
N LYS A 224 -20.64 -1.27 3.21
CA LYS A 224 -20.80 -1.30 1.76
C LYS A 224 -21.66 -0.17 1.23
N GLU A 225 -22.74 0.20 1.92
CA GLU A 225 -23.61 1.33 1.52
C GLU A 225 -22.89 2.68 1.52
N LYS A 226 -21.77 2.79 2.25
CA LYS A 226 -20.92 3.98 2.31
C LYS A 226 -19.75 3.93 1.34
N GLN A 227 -19.58 2.82 0.61
CA GLN A 227 -18.46 2.61 -0.31
C GLN A 227 -18.57 3.53 -1.51
N ILE A 228 -17.50 4.29 -1.75
CA ILE A 228 -17.39 5.12 -2.94
C ILE A 228 -16.79 4.34 -4.10
N GLY A 229 -17.19 4.71 -5.32
CA GLY A 229 -16.77 4.03 -6.54
C GLY A 229 -15.33 4.35 -6.94
N LEU A 230 -14.69 3.42 -7.67
CA LEU A 230 -13.43 3.67 -8.33
C LEU A 230 -13.63 4.58 -9.54
N VAL A 231 -12.64 5.44 -9.77
CA VAL A 231 -12.53 6.32 -10.93
C VAL A 231 -11.24 5.96 -11.65
N THR A 232 -11.26 6.05 -12.97
CA THR A 232 -10.05 5.94 -13.79
C THR A 232 -9.82 7.24 -14.55
N ARG A 233 -8.56 7.62 -14.70
CA ARG A 233 -8.14 8.62 -15.68
C ARG A 233 -7.86 7.94 -17.00
N GLU A 234 -8.42 8.47 -18.08
CA GLU A 234 -8.00 8.05 -19.42
C GLU A 234 -6.54 8.46 -19.64
N THR A 235 -5.67 7.51 -19.98
CA THR A 235 -4.35 7.86 -20.50
C THR A 235 -4.53 8.58 -21.84
N PRO A 236 -3.84 9.71 -22.08
CA PRO A 236 -3.81 10.33 -23.40
C PRO A 236 -3.41 9.30 -24.47
N ASP A 237 -3.97 9.41 -25.67
CA ASP A 237 -3.60 8.58 -26.81
C ASP A 237 -2.07 8.57 -26.97
N PRO A 238 -1.41 7.40 -27.01
CA PRO A 238 0.04 7.32 -27.19
C PRO A 238 0.52 7.91 -28.52
N THR A 239 -0.38 8.18 -29.48
CA THR A 239 -0.11 8.90 -30.73
C THR A 239 -0.31 10.43 -30.65
N ALA A 240 -0.76 10.94 -29.49
CA ALA A 240 -0.97 12.36 -29.29
C ALA A 240 0.37 13.13 -29.34
N THR A 241 0.40 14.19 -30.15
CA THR A 241 1.56 15.06 -30.33
C THR A 241 2.01 15.68 -28.99
N GLU A 242 3.29 16.01 -28.86
CA GLU A 242 3.90 16.47 -27.60
C GLU A 242 3.20 17.68 -26.96
N ASN A 243 2.46 18.46 -27.75
CA ASN A 243 1.68 19.61 -27.31
C ASN A 243 0.39 19.25 -26.55
N ASN A 244 0.00 17.97 -26.47
CA ASN A 244 -1.21 17.49 -25.81
C ASN A 244 -0.93 16.65 -24.55
N LYS A 245 0.35 16.52 -24.15
CA LYS A 245 0.78 15.75 -22.96
C LYS A 245 0.52 16.47 -21.62
N SER A 246 0.05 17.72 -21.65
CA SER A 246 -0.14 18.59 -20.48
C SER A 246 -1.56 18.59 -19.91
N ILE A 247 -2.55 18.04 -20.62
CA ILE A 247 -3.93 17.94 -20.13
C ILE A 247 -4.09 16.57 -19.47
N PRO A 248 -4.34 16.49 -18.15
CA PRO A 248 -4.73 15.24 -17.53
C PRO A 248 -5.95 14.70 -18.27
N GLY A 249 -5.91 13.44 -18.69
CA GLY A 249 -7.06 12.83 -19.33
C GLY A 249 -8.32 12.90 -18.47
N LYS A 250 -9.48 12.70 -19.10
CA LYS A 250 -10.77 12.83 -18.43
C LYS A 250 -10.95 11.74 -17.38
N LEU A 251 -11.66 12.10 -16.30
CA LEU A 251 -12.10 11.15 -15.29
C LEU A 251 -13.31 10.38 -15.80
N LYS A 252 -13.34 9.06 -15.56
CA LYS A 252 -14.50 8.20 -15.85
C LYS A 252 -14.76 7.25 -14.69
N PRO A 253 -16.03 6.94 -14.39
CA PRO A 253 -16.34 5.86 -13.45
C PRO A 253 -15.71 4.57 -13.94
N LEU A 254 -15.07 3.83 -13.05
CA LEU A 254 -14.48 2.55 -13.37
C LEU A 254 -15.49 1.44 -13.02
N THR A 255 -16.32 1.10 -13.99
CA THR A 255 -17.38 0.08 -13.83
C THR A 255 -16.88 -1.35 -14.01
N GLU A 256 -15.76 -1.53 -14.72
CA GLU A 256 -15.13 -2.82 -14.97
C GLU A 256 -13.64 -2.76 -14.60
N TYR A 257 -13.27 -3.35 -13.47
CA TYR A 257 -11.86 -3.48 -13.08
C TYR A 257 -11.54 -4.91 -12.66
N ARG A 258 -10.32 -5.35 -12.97
CA ARG A 258 -9.84 -6.72 -12.75
C ARG A 258 -9.89 -7.16 -11.27
N SER A 259 -9.89 -6.20 -10.34
CA SER A 259 -10.04 -6.44 -8.90
C SER A 259 -10.77 -5.26 -8.25
N THR A 260 -12.02 -5.46 -7.82
CA THR A 260 -12.79 -4.46 -7.07
C THR A 260 -12.39 -4.37 -5.60
N GLY A 261 -11.20 -4.86 -5.24
CA GLY A 261 -10.78 -5.05 -3.84
C GLY A 261 -11.45 -6.22 -3.12
N VAL A 262 -12.34 -6.95 -3.79
CA VAL A 262 -13.02 -8.12 -3.24
C VAL A 262 -12.24 -9.39 -3.59
N PHE A 263 -11.90 -10.17 -2.57
CA PHE A 263 -11.14 -11.42 -2.69
C PHE A 263 -11.92 -12.57 -2.04
N PRO A 264 -11.74 -13.83 -2.50
CA PRO A 264 -12.35 -14.99 -1.85
C PRO A 264 -11.66 -15.40 -0.54
N TYR A 265 -10.71 -14.59 -0.06
CA TYR A 265 -9.94 -14.76 1.17
C TYR A 265 -9.64 -13.38 1.78
N ASP A 266 -9.27 -13.34 3.06
CA ASP A 266 -8.93 -12.09 3.75
C ASP A 266 -7.52 -11.64 3.32
N ALA A 267 -7.43 -10.89 2.22
CA ALA A 267 -6.16 -10.56 1.56
C ALA A 267 -5.30 -9.56 2.38
N GLY A 268 -4.42 -10.05 3.25
CA GLY A 268 -3.55 -9.23 4.11
C GLY A 268 -2.61 -8.25 3.37
N GLY A 269 -2.43 -8.41 2.06
CA GLY A 269 -1.70 -7.48 1.21
C GLY A 269 -2.54 -6.34 0.65
N GLY A 270 -3.88 -6.42 0.66
CA GLY A 270 -4.69 -5.42 -0.03
C GLY A 270 -6.21 -5.47 0.10
N GLY A 271 -6.79 -6.25 0.99
CA GLY A 271 -8.24 -6.53 1.00
C GLY A 271 -9.10 -5.65 1.88
N LEU A 272 -8.54 -4.76 2.70
CA LEU A 272 -9.35 -3.97 3.63
C LEU A 272 -10.14 -2.86 2.93
N HIS A 273 -11.35 -2.67 3.44
CA HIS A 273 -12.24 -1.56 3.17
C HIS A 273 -12.50 -0.82 4.48
N LEU A 274 -12.27 0.50 4.50
CA LEU A 274 -12.48 1.34 5.69
C LEU A 274 -12.59 2.83 5.34
N PRO A 275 -13.17 3.66 6.22
CA PRO A 275 -13.04 5.11 6.13
C PRO A 275 -11.64 5.57 6.57
N PRO A 276 -11.05 6.63 5.99
CA PRO A 276 -9.71 7.11 6.36
C PRO A 276 -9.57 7.48 7.84
N SER A 277 -10.68 7.83 8.50
CA SER A 277 -10.76 8.05 9.94
C SER A 277 -10.40 6.81 10.76
N ASP A 278 -10.75 5.61 10.30
CA ASP A 278 -10.38 4.36 10.95
C ASP A 278 -8.89 4.05 10.77
N TYR A 279 -8.32 4.36 9.60
CA TYR A 279 -6.87 4.22 9.38
C TYR A 279 -6.06 5.17 10.26
N ALA A 280 -6.53 6.42 10.41
CA ALA A 280 -5.90 7.42 11.26
C ALA A 280 -5.78 6.96 12.72
N LYS A 281 -6.73 6.16 13.23
CA LYS A 281 -6.66 5.59 14.59
C LYS A 281 -5.49 4.61 14.73
N VAL A 282 -5.21 3.80 13.71
CA VAL A 282 -4.04 2.90 13.68
C VAL A 282 -2.75 3.72 13.70
N LEU A 283 -2.64 4.72 12.84
CA LEU A 283 -1.46 5.60 12.78
C LEU A 283 -1.24 6.32 14.11
N GLN A 284 -2.30 6.85 14.71
CA GLN A 284 -2.25 7.54 15.99
C GLN A 284 -1.82 6.61 17.14
N ALA A 285 -2.37 5.39 17.21
CA ALA A 285 -1.99 4.42 18.24
C ALA A 285 -0.51 4.01 18.15
N LEU A 286 -0.01 3.80 16.93
CA LEU A 286 1.42 3.54 16.70
C LEU A 286 2.30 4.76 17.05
N LEU A 287 1.80 5.98 16.85
CA LEU A 287 2.51 7.19 17.25
C LEU A 287 2.55 7.38 18.78
N LYS A 288 1.45 7.08 19.47
CA LYS A 288 1.33 7.14 20.94
C LYS A 288 2.24 6.13 21.64
N LYS A 289 2.38 4.93 21.07
CA LYS A 289 3.09 3.80 21.70
C LYS A 289 2.55 3.47 23.09
N ASP A 290 1.23 3.54 23.27
CA ASP A 290 0.57 3.35 24.58
C ASP A 290 0.28 1.88 24.94
N GLY A 291 0.74 0.93 24.13
CA GLY A 291 0.50 -0.50 24.34
C GLY A 291 -0.83 -1.01 23.78
N THR A 292 -1.68 -0.15 23.20
CA THR A 292 -2.99 -0.58 22.68
C THR A 292 -2.88 -1.61 21.56
N LEU A 293 -1.88 -1.46 20.68
CA LEU A 293 -1.66 -2.39 19.55
C LEU A 293 -0.48 -3.32 19.77
N LEU A 294 0.63 -2.75 20.24
CA LEU A 294 1.94 -3.39 20.41
C LEU A 294 2.65 -2.71 21.57
N LYS A 295 3.56 -3.42 22.24
CA LYS A 295 4.47 -2.83 23.22
C LYS A 295 5.37 -1.79 22.57
N PRO A 296 5.80 -0.75 23.31
CA PRO A 296 6.64 0.32 22.76
C PRO A 296 7.87 -0.18 21.99
N GLU A 297 8.57 -1.18 22.52
CA GLU A 297 9.77 -1.76 21.91
C GLU A 297 9.50 -2.50 20.58
N THR A 298 8.29 -3.04 20.41
CA THR A 298 7.86 -3.68 19.16
C THR A 298 7.36 -2.65 18.17
N VAL A 299 6.75 -1.55 18.65
CA VAL A 299 6.52 -0.40 17.77
C VAL A 299 7.84 0.14 17.25
N ASP A 300 8.88 0.26 18.07
CA ASP A 300 10.21 0.68 17.60
C ASP A 300 10.76 -0.24 16.49
N LEU A 301 10.47 -1.53 16.56
CA LEU A 301 10.85 -2.49 15.52
C LEU A 301 10.18 -2.22 14.16
N LEU A 302 8.96 -1.67 14.12
CA LEU A 302 8.30 -1.24 12.87
C LEU A 302 9.12 -0.17 12.13
N PHE A 303 9.90 0.65 12.84
CA PHE A 303 10.68 1.76 12.27
C PHE A 303 12.16 1.43 12.04
N LYS A 304 12.58 0.18 12.26
CA LYS A 304 13.97 -0.23 12.01
C LYS A 304 14.19 -0.55 10.54
N PRO A 305 15.34 -0.16 9.95
CA PRO A 305 15.72 -0.61 8.62
C PRO A 305 15.88 -2.13 8.63
N GLN A 306 15.29 -2.81 7.64
CA GLN A 306 15.28 -4.28 7.55
C GLN A 306 16.10 -4.80 6.37
N LEU A 307 16.56 -3.91 5.48
CA LEU A 307 17.30 -4.29 4.29
C LEU A 307 18.79 -3.97 4.45
N GLU A 308 19.61 -4.98 4.17
CA GLU A 308 21.05 -4.81 4.00
C GLU A 308 21.38 -3.94 2.77
N PRO A 309 22.55 -3.27 2.72
CA PRO A 309 22.89 -2.31 1.66
C PRO A 309 22.74 -2.85 0.23
N ASP A 310 23.10 -4.11 -0.03
CA ASP A 310 22.98 -4.70 -1.37
C ASP A 310 21.52 -4.99 -1.74
N VAL A 311 20.67 -5.30 -0.76
CA VAL A 311 19.23 -5.46 -0.97
C VAL A 311 18.56 -4.10 -1.20
N VAL A 312 19.02 -3.03 -0.55
CA VAL A 312 18.60 -1.65 -0.84
C VAL A 312 18.92 -1.30 -2.29
N LYS A 313 20.12 -1.62 -2.81
CA LYS A 313 20.44 -1.41 -4.23
C LYS A 313 19.46 -2.15 -5.16
N SER A 314 19.03 -3.35 -4.78
CA SER A 314 18.02 -4.12 -5.52
C SER A 314 16.66 -3.42 -5.52
N LEU A 315 16.17 -2.97 -4.37
CA LEU A 315 14.95 -2.15 -4.23
C LEU A 315 15.00 -0.92 -5.13
N VAL A 316 16.07 -0.14 -4.99
CA VAL A 316 16.31 1.09 -5.77
C VAL A 316 16.31 0.81 -7.27
N SER A 317 17.01 -0.25 -7.69
CA SER A 317 17.06 -0.67 -9.08
C SER A 317 15.68 -1.07 -9.61
N ARG A 318 14.87 -1.80 -8.83
CA ARG A 318 13.50 -2.19 -9.23
C ARG A 318 12.59 -0.99 -9.41
N VAL A 319 12.68 -0.02 -8.50
CA VAL A 319 11.92 1.24 -8.59
C VAL A 319 12.34 2.06 -9.81
N ARG A 320 13.66 2.23 -10.04
CA ARG A 320 14.20 3.02 -11.16
C ARG A 320 13.96 2.39 -12.53
N ARG A 321 14.17 1.07 -12.66
CA ARG A 321 14.02 0.34 -13.93
C ARG A 321 12.57 0.23 -14.38
N GLY A 322 11.60 0.69 -13.58
CA GLY A 322 10.23 0.89 -14.01
C GLY A 322 9.56 -0.38 -14.54
N GLN A 323 9.65 -1.49 -13.80
CA GLN A 323 8.93 -2.72 -14.18
C GLN A 323 7.40 -2.54 -14.19
N SER A 324 6.90 -1.45 -13.58
CA SER A 324 5.64 -0.82 -14.00
C SER A 324 5.71 0.71 -13.84
N PRO A 325 5.18 1.50 -14.80
CA PRO A 325 5.09 2.96 -14.69
C PRO A 325 4.39 3.44 -13.40
N GLY A 326 3.39 2.70 -12.93
CA GLY A 326 2.66 3.00 -11.69
C GLY A 326 3.50 2.83 -10.43
N LEU A 327 4.41 1.84 -10.37
CA LEU A 327 5.30 1.68 -9.22
C LEU A 327 6.32 2.83 -9.15
N ARG A 328 6.89 3.22 -10.30
CA ARG A 328 7.75 4.41 -10.34
C ARG A 328 6.99 5.65 -9.89
N ALA A 329 5.80 5.90 -10.43
CA ALA A 329 5.01 7.07 -10.08
C ALA A 329 4.58 7.06 -8.60
N GLY A 330 4.17 5.93 -8.04
CA GLY A 330 3.80 5.83 -6.62
C GLY A 330 4.96 5.81 -5.61
N PHE A 331 6.13 5.31 -5.99
CA PHE A 331 7.35 5.59 -5.21
C PHE A 331 7.76 7.04 -5.34
N SER A 332 7.60 7.64 -6.53
CA SER A 332 7.81 9.06 -6.73
C SER A 332 6.79 9.92 -5.98
N THR A 333 5.58 9.46 -5.65
CA THR A 333 4.64 10.15 -4.75
C THR A 333 5.02 9.96 -3.28
N ALA A 334 5.28 8.71 -2.88
CA ALA A 334 5.74 8.36 -1.54
C ALA A 334 7.10 8.95 -1.18
N LEU A 335 7.86 9.36 -2.19
CA LEU A 335 9.18 9.96 -2.11
C LEU A 335 9.30 10.96 -3.26
N LEU A 336 8.50 12.04 -3.24
CA LEU A 336 8.68 13.19 -4.15
C LEU A 336 10.06 13.81 -3.90
N GLU A 337 11.10 13.12 -4.35
CA GLU A 337 12.50 13.47 -4.26
C GLU A 337 12.95 14.32 -5.44
N LEU A 338 12.10 14.56 -6.43
CA LEU A 338 12.58 15.06 -7.71
C LEU A 338 12.41 16.57 -7.94
N GLU A 339 11.97 17.33 -6.94
CA GLU A 339 12.02 18.80 -7.02
C GLU A 339 13.21 19.42 -6.25
N GLU A 340 13.85 18.71 -5.30
CA GLU A 340 14.86 19.33 -4.41
C GLU A 340 16.03 18.39 -4.04
N GLY A 341 16.68 17.75 -5.02
CA GLY A 341 18.06 17.27 -4.85
C GLY A 341 18.30 16.09 -3.89
N MET A 342 17.28 15.31 -3.53
CA MET A 342 17.47 14.09 -2.76
C MET A 342 17.91 12.92 -3.64
N ASN A 343 18.95 12.19 -3.20
CA ASN A 343 19.39 10.98 -3.87
C ASN A 343 18.72 9.74 -3.26
N PHE A 344 17.65 9.27 -3.92
CA PHE A 344 16.90 8.04 -3.62
C PHE A 344 17.78 6.87 -3.17
N ASP A 345 18.91 6.66 -3.84
CA ASP A 345 19.82 5.53 -3.65
C ASP A 345 20.36 5.45 -2.22
N SER A 346 20.30 6.57 -1.50
CA SER A 346 20.84 6.74 -0.16
C SER A 346 19.83 7.25 0.86
N ALA A 347 18.56 7.41 0.46
CA ALA A 347 17.54 8.08 1.26
C ALA A 347 16.46 7.13 1.78
N VAL A 348 16.44 5.87 1.32
CA VAL A 348 15.40 4.91 1.69
C VAL A 348 15.92 3.56 2.18
N ASN A 349 15.11 2.91 3.00
CA ASN A 349 15.17 1.49 3.33
C ASN A 349 13.72 0.95 3.36
N TRP A 350 13.53 -0.33 3.66
CA TRP A 350 12.21 -0.89 3.91
C TRP A 350 12.11 -1.36 5.35
N ALA A 351 10.97 -1.12 5.98
CA ALA A 351 10.68 -1.60 7.32
C ALA A 351 9.42 -2.48 7.33
N PHE A 352 8.97 -2.90 8.50
CA PHE A 352 7.78 -3.73 8.59
C PHE A 352 6.53 -2.91 8.27
N GLY A 353 5.91 -3.20 7.13
CA GLY A 353 4.65 -2.57 6.68
C GLY A 353 4.80 -1.38 5.73
N GLY A 354 6.00 -0.85 5.50
CA GLY A 354 6.17 0.28 4.59
C GLY A 354 7.62 0.71 4.34
N LEU A 355 7.74 1.75 3.53
CA LEU A 355 9.00 2.37 3.19
C LEU A 355 9.50 3.24 4.34
N LEU A 356 10.81 3.15 4.64
CA LEU A 356 11.47 3.90 5.70
C LEU A 356 12.35 5.01 5.10
N ALA A 357 12.15 6.25 5.54
CA ALA A 357 13.06 7.34 5.22
C ALA A 357 14.32 7.26 6.10
N VAL A 358 15.50 7.13 5.48
CA VAL A 358 16.79 7.15 6.22
C VAL A 358 17.46 8.53 6.21
N LYS A 359 16.84 9.50 5.54
CA LYS A 359 17.18 10.93 5.54
C LYS A 359 15.93 11.77 5.74
N ASP A 360 16.10 13.01 6.16
CA ASP A 360 15.01 14.00 6.17
C ASP A 360 14.53 14.26 4.75
N VAL A 361 13.21 14.31 4.57
CA VAL A 361 12.56 14.78 3.34
C VAL A 361 12.38 16.31 3.46
N PRO A 362 12.98 17.11 2.57
CA PRO A 362 12.90 18.57 2.62
C PRO A 362 11.46 19.08 2.75
N GLY A 363 11.25 19.98 3.73
CA GLY A 363 9.96 20.59 4.03
C GLY A 363 8.87 19.65 4.55
N ARG A 364 9.20 18.38 4.85
CA ARG A 364 8.25 17.32 5.19
C ARG A 364 8.84 16.39 6.27
N ARG A 365 8.60 15.08 6.12
CA ARG A 365 8.99 13.99 7.01
C ARG A 365 10.46 14.02 7.41
N LYS A 366 10.72 13.66 8.66
CA LYS A 366 12.07 13.43 9.19
C LYS A 366 12.55 12.01 8.93
N LYS A 367 13.87 11.84 9.06
CA LYS A 367 14.52 10.52 9.13
C LYS A 367 13.81 9.67 10.18
N GLY A 368 13.59 8.40 9.84
CA GLY A 368 12.89 7.43 10.69
C GLY A 368 11.38 7.40 10.48
N SER A 369 10.83 8.23 9.57
CA SER A 369 9.41 8.15 9.19
C SER A 369 9.10 6.94 8.31
N LEU A 370 7.90 6.40 8.48
CA LEU A 370 7.33 5.39 7.60
C LEU A 370 6.30 6.00 6.66
N ALA A 371 6.21 5.47 5.45
CA ALA A 371 5.13 5.78 4.53
C ALA A 371 4.86 4.65 3.56
N TRP A 372 3.63 4.58 3.08
CA TRP A 372 3.26 3.75 1.94
C TRP A 372 1.94 4.22 1.34
N GLY A 373 1.40 3.47 0.38
CA GLY A 373 0.17 3.83 -0.31
C GLY A 373 -0.71 2.65 -0.70
N GLY A 374 -1.89 3.01 -1.18
CA GLY A 374 -2.89 2.11 -1.74
C GLY A 374 -3.07 2.38 -3.23
N LEU A 375 -3.38 1.32 -3.99
CA LEU A 375 -3.46 1.35 -5.45
C LEU A 375 -4.36 2.48 -5.98
N PRO A 376 -5.56 2.78 -5.42
CA PRO A 376 -6.38 3.91 -5.84
C PRO A 376 -5.86 5.30 -5.40
N ASN A 377 -4.53 5.53 -5.48
CA ASN A 377 -3.83 6.75 -5.07
C ASN A 377 -4.09 7.19 -3.62
N LEU A 378 -4.15 6.24 -2.70
CA LEU A 378 -4.10 6.53 -1.26
C LEU A 378 -2.64 6.62 -0.82
N PHE A 379 -2.36 7.48 0.15
CA PHE A 379 -1.03 7.63 0.73
C PHE A 379 -1.13 7.93 2.22
N TRP A 380 -0.28 7.29 3.02
CA TRP A 380 -0.16 7.54 4.45
C TRP A 380 1.29 7.75 4.85
N TRP A 381 1.48 8.49 5.93
CA TRP A 381 2.78 8.59 6.60
C TRP A 381 2.65 8.65 8.11
N LEU A 382 3.74 8.27 8.76
CA LEU A 382 3.90 8.27 10.21
C LEU A 382 5.33 8.71 10.55
N ASP A 383 5.46 9.90 11.13
CA ASP A 383 6.73 10.50 11.53
C ASP A 383 6.80 10.64 13.06
N PRO A 384 7.44 9.69 13.75
CA PRO A 384 7.57 9.73 15.20
C PRO A 384 8.45 10.88 15.70
N THR A 385 9.40 11.35 14.89
CA THR A 385 10.32 12.43 15.24
C THR A 385 9.59 13.76 15.31
N SER A 386 8.74 14.03 14.31
CA SER A 386 7.94 15.27 14.25
C SER A 386 6.60 15.15 15.00
N ASN A 387 6.32 14.01 15.63
CA ASN A 387 5.05 13.71 16.29
C ASN A 387 3.83 13.95 15.36
N VAL A 388 3.88 13.44 14.12
CA VAL A 388 2.79 13.65 13.16
C VAL A 388 2.52 12.42 12.31
N TYR A 389 1.27 12.20 11.97
CA TYR A 389 0.83 11.26 10.96
C TYR A 389 -0.13 11.93 9.98
N GLY A 390 -0.35 11.29 8.84
CA GLY A 390 -1.42 11.69 7.93
C GLY A 390 -1.78 10.63 6.92
N MET A 391 -2.95 10.83 6.31
CA MET A 391 -3.47 10.03 5.21
C MET A 391 -4.20 10.94 4.22
N TYR A 392 -3.83 10.80 2.96
CA TYR A 392 -4.54 11.31 1.80
C TYR A 392 -5.25 10.12 1.13
N ALA A 393 -6.56 10.23 0.91
CA ALA A 393 -7.38 9.15 0.39
C ALA A 393 -8.24 9.62 -0.77
N THR A 394 -8.12 8.93 -1.90
CA THR A 394 -9.00 9.04 -3.06
C THR A 394 -9.24 7.63 -3.63
N GLN A 395 -9.98 7.54 -4.74
CA GLN A 395 -10.30 6.28 -5.42
C GLN A 395 -10.01 6.38 -6.93
N ILE A 396 -8.92 7.04 -7.31
CA ILE A 396 -8.52 7.20 -8.73
C ILE A 396 -7.43 6.20 -9.14
N LEU A 397 -7.53 5.69 -10.36
CA LEU A 397 -6.53 4.88 -11.06
C LEU A 397 -6.09 5.56 -12.37
N PRO A 398 -4.91 5.21 -12.94
CA PRO A 398 -3.91 4.27 -12.41
C PRO A 398 -3.19 4.83 -11.17
N PHE A 399 -2.55 3.94 -10.41
CA PHE A 399 -1.69 4.33 -9.29
C PHE A 399 -0.54 5.23 -9.78
N GLY A 400 -0.25 6.29 -9.01
CA GLY A 400 0.69 7.34 -9.42
C GLY A 400 0.08 8.35 -10.38
N ASP A 401 -1.22 8.60 -10.25
CA ASP A 401 -1.92 9.65 -10.97
C ASP A 401 -1.31 11.02 -10.65
N MET A 402 -0.77 11.73 -11.65
CA MET A 402 0.03 12.94 -11.40
C MET A 402 -0.74 14.07 -10.70
N PRO A 403 -1.98 14.43 -11.09
CA PRO A 403 -2.77 15.39 -10.31
C PRO A 403 -2.96 14.98 -8.85
N SER A 404 -3.23 13.69 -8.60
CA SER A 404 -3.40 13.17 -7.25
C SER A 404 -2.10 13.20 -6.45
N ALA A 405 -0.98 12.84 -7.09
CA ALA A 405 0.37 12.88 -6.54
C ALA A 405 0.75 14.28 -6.05
N VAL A 406 0.54 15.29 -6.91
CA VAL A 406 0.83 16.69 -6.59
C VAL A 406 -0.03 17.15 -5.42
N MET A 407 -1.31 16.83 -5.43
CA MET A 407 -2.23 17.22 -4.36
C MET A 407 -1.87 16.57 -3.01
N GLN A 408 -1.51 15.28 -3.03
CA GLN A 408 -0.98 14.58 -1.87
C GLN A 408 0.30 15.24 -1.34
N ALA A 409 1.22 15.63 -2.22
CA ALA A 409 2.45 16.36 -1.85
C ALA A 409 2.14 17.65 -1.11
N MET A 410 1.21 18.44 -1.67
CA MET A 410 0.80 19.73 -1.15
C MET A 410 0.15 19.57 0.22
N PHE A 411 -0.70 18.53 0.39
CA PHE A 411 -1.26 18.21 1.70
C PHE A 411 -0.16 17.92 2.72
N GLU A 412 0.78 17.02 2.40
CA GLU A 412 1.87 16.68 3.30
C GLU A 412 2.70 17.92 3.65
N ARG A 413 3.16 18.72 2.67
CA ARG A 413 3.91 19.96 2.93
C ARG A 413 3.11 20.93 3.81
N ALA A 414 1.81 21.09 3.57
CA ALA A 414 0.96 21.99 4.35
C ALA A 414 0.84 21.53 5.82
N VAL A 415 0.77 20.21 6.07
CA VAL A 415 0.78 19.67 7.45
C VAL A 415 2.06 20.07 8.18
N TYR A 416 3.23 19.89 7.57
CA TYR A 416 4.51 20.23 8.21
C TYR A 416 4.73 21.74 8.36
N GLN A 417 4.22 22.55 7.43
CA GLN A 417 4.25 24.01 7.57
C GLN A 417 3.46 24.48 8.80
N GLU A 418 2.30 23.90 9.07
CA GLU A 418 1.52 24.25 10.27
C GLU A 418 2.18 23.80 11.57
N LEU A 419 2.89 22.67 11.57
CA LEU A 419 3.68 22.24 12.73
C LEU A 419 4.79 23.24 13.07
N ASN A 420 5.47 23.79 12.06
CA ASN A 420 6.58 24.71 12.28
C ASN A 420 6.14 26.15 12.65
N GLN A 421 4.85 26.45 12.57
CA GLN A 421 4.29 27.76 12.95
C GLN A 421 3.80 27.81 14.41
N LYS A 422 3.66 26.64 15.05
CA LYS A 422 3.34 26.50 16.47
C LYS A 422 4.63 26.38 17.28
#